data_AF-A0A8G0LDH1-F1
#
_entry.id   AF-A0A8G0LDH1-F1
#
_cell.length_a   1.000
_cell.length_b   1.000
_cell.length_c   1.000
_cell.angle_alpha   90.00
_cell.angle_beta   90.00
_cell.angle_gamma   90.00
#
_symmetry.space_group_name_H-M   'P 1'
#
loop_
_entity.id
_entity.type
_entity.pdbx_description
1 polymer ?
#
loop_
_entity_poly.entity_id
_entity_poly.type
_entity_poly.pdbx_seq_one_letter_code
_entity_poly.pdbx_strand_id
1 'polypeptide(L)'
;MAYRMPHDRDRRVYIVIHQDGMIATILGVYEELQDANRDCLFQASQGGIELLQPSPTTGPDKHHISPIEPARWDTPDGLSCWVESHVVEPSRVVSGNLEIRRPMA
;
A
#
# COMPACT_ATOMS: atom_id res chain seq x y z
N MET A 1 31.90 -10.35 -8.98
CA MET A 1 30.98 -9.20 -8.87
C MET A 1 29.57 -9.77 -8.76
N ALA A 2 28.97 -9.70 -7.57
CA ALA A 2 27.65 -10.27 -7.31
C ALA A 2 26.58 -9.39 -7.96
N TYR A 3 25.79 -9.98 -8.86
CA TYR A 3 24.62 -9.36 -9.47
C TYR A 3 23.59 -9.13 -8.35
N ARG A 4 23.45 -7.89 -7.87
CA ARG A 4 22.34 -7.52 -6.99
C ARG A 4 21.06 -7.61 -7.83
N MET A 5 20.33 -8.71 -7.70
CA MET A 5 18.96 -8.80 -8.17
C MET A 5 18.15 -7.70 -7.45
N PRO A 6 17.56 -6.73 -8.15
CA PRO A 6 16.87 -5.60 -7.50
C PRO A 6 15.51 -5.97 -6.88
N HIS A 7 15.20 -7.27 -6.73
CA HIS A 7 13.88 -7.79 -6.34
C HIS A 7 13.79 -8.32 -4.91
N ASP A 8 14.79 -8.04 -4.07
CA ASP A 8 14.70 -8.25 -2.63
C ASP A 8 14.24 -6.98 -1.90
N ARG A 9 13.53 -6.09 -2.61
CA ARG A 9 12.58 -5.20 -1.96
C ARG A 9 11.55 -6.14 -1.34
N ASP A 10 11.37 -6.06 -0.02
CA ASP A 10 10.23 -6.66 0.70
C ASP A 10 9.02 -6.71 -0.24
N ARG A 11 8.58 -7.92 -0.62
CA ARG A 11 7.47 -8.12 -1.58
C ARG A 11 6.15 -7.78 -0.92
N ARG A 12 6.06 -6.57 -0.42
CA ARG A 12 5.02 -6.09 0.45
C ARG A 12 4.03 -5.33 -0.40
N VAL A 13 2.76 -5.67 -0.24
CA VAL A 13 1.65 -4.92 -0.81
C VAL A 13 0.88 -4.25 0.30
N TYR A 14 0.28 -3.12 -0.04
CA TYR A 14 -0.53 -2.33 0.87
C TYR A 14 -1.97 -2.37 0.39
N ILE A 15 -2.88 -2.78 1.26
CA ILE A 15 -4.29 -2.99 0.93
C ILE A 15 -5.09 -1.92 1.65
N VAL A 16 -5.92 -1.18 0.92
CA VAL A 16 -6.86 -0.21 1.50
C VAL A 16 -8.17 -0.93 1.75
N ILE A 17 -8.63 -0.92 3.00
CA ILE A 17 -9.86 -1.57 3.44
C ILE A 17 -10.79 -0.49 3.97
N HIS A 18 -12.04 -0.51 3.51
CA HIS A 18 -13.13 0.32 4.00
C HIS A 18 -14.22 -0.55 4.62
N GLN A 19 -14.56 -0.26 5.86
CA GLN A 19 -15.60 -0.94 6.61
C GLN A 19 -16.80 -0.01 6.83
N ASP A 20 -17.97 -0.52 6.49
CA ASP A 20 -19.27 0.09 6.77
C ASP A 20 -20.15 -0.92 7.52
N GLY A 21 -20.32 -0.68 8.82
CA GLY A 21 -21.03 -1.58 9.72
C GLY A 21 -20.38 -2.97 9.77
N MET A 22 -21.06 -3.99 9.21
CA MET A 22 -20.56 -5.37 9.16
C MET A 22 -19.83 -5.74 7.87
N ILE A 23 -19.78 -4.84 6.89
CA ILE A 23 -19.20 -5.12 5.57
C ILE A 23 -17.83 -4.47 5.48
N ALA A 24 -16.79 -5.26 5.22
CA ALA A 24 -15.46 -4.78 4.89
C ALA A 24 -15.19 -4.99 3.38
N THR A 25 -14.76 -3.93 2.72
CA THR A 25 -14.51 -3.89 1.27
C THR A 25 -13.07 -3.52 1.01
N ILE A 26 -12.38 -4.26 0.15
CA ILE A 26 -11.06 -3.90 -0.35
C ILE A 26 -11.25 -2.87 -1.47
N LEU A 27 -10.69 -1.68 -1.29
CA LEU A 27 -10.78 -0.59 -2.26
C LEU A 27 -9.65 -0.64 -3.28
N GLY A 28 -8.46 -1.06 -2.85
CA GLY A 28 -7.29 -1.12 -3.72
C GLY A 28 -6.11 -1.86 -3.10
N VAL A 29 -5.20 -2.27 -3.97
CA VAL A 29 -3.92 -2.91 -3.62
C VAL A 29 -2.80 -2.14 -4.30
N TYR A 30 -1.79 -1.75 -3.52
CA TYR A 30 -0.73 -0.85 -3.93
C TYR A 30 0.65 -1.45 -3.63
N GLU A 31 1.63 -1.12 -4.46
CA GLU A 31 3.04 -1.47 -4.21
C GLU A 31 3.67 -0.51 -3.18
N GLU A 32 3.25 0.76 -3.16
CA GLU A 32 3.79 1.78 -2.28
C GLU A 32 2.80 2.17 -1.17
N LEU A 33 3.31 2.28 0.06
CA LEU A 33 2.53 2.71 1.22
C LEU A 33 1.94 4.10 1.04
N GLN A 34 2.66 4.99 0.36
CA GLN A 34 2.25 6.38 0.17
C GLN A 34 1.00 6.49 -0.70
N ASP A 35 0.92 5.68 -1.75
CA ASP A 35 -0.25 5.63 -2.62
C ASP A 35 -1.47 5.06 -1.88
N ALA A 36 -1.28 3.98 -1.10
CA ALA A 36 -2.35 3.43 -0.27
C ALA A 36 -2.83 4.42 0.79
N ASN A 37 -1.92 5.11 1.48
CA ASN A 37 -2.24 6.13 2.46
C ASN A 37 -3.00 7.30 1.83
N ARG A 38 -2.57 7.75 0.65
CA ARG A 38 -3.25 8.83 -0.09
C ARG A 38 -4.69 8.42 -0.43
N ASP A 39 -4.90 7.20 -0.90
CA ASP A 39 -6.24 6.70 -1.21
C ASP A 39 -7.11 6.57 0.05
N CYS A 40 -6.56 6.01 1.13
CA CYS A 40 -7.23 5.89 2.42
C CYS A 40 -7.71 7.25 2.96
N LEU A 41 -6.86 8.28 2.90
CA LEU A 41 -7.21 9.65 3.34
C LEU A 41 -8.17 10.33 2.35
N PHE A 42 -8.05 10.03 1.05
CA PHE A 42 -9.00 10.51 0.05
C PHE A 42 -10.42 10.01 0.34
N GLN A 43 -10.59 8.76 0.80
CA GLN A 43 -11.90 8.25 1.21
C GLN A 43 -12.54 9.07 2.34
N ALA A 44 -11.77 9.49 3.35
CA ALA A 44 -12.29 10.37 4.40
C ALA A 44 -12.79 11.70 3.82
N SER A 45 -12.00 12.31 2.93
CA SER A 45 -12.39 13.58 2.28
C SER A 45 -13.64 13.45 1.40
N GLN A 46 -13.81 12.32 0.71
CA GLN A 46 -15.01 12.05 -0.09
C GLN A 46 -16.23 11.81 0.80
N GLY A 47 -16.04 11.19 1.97
CA GLY A 47 -17.09 10.98 2.96
C GLY A 47 -17.45 12.21 3.80
N GLY A 48 -16.77 13.35 3.60
CA GLY A 48 -16.95 14.55 4.43
C GLY A 48 -16.49 14.34 5.88
N ILE A 49 -15.62 13.36 6.13
CA ILE A 49 -15.12 13.04 7.46
C ILE A 49 -13.99 14.00 7.80
N GLU A 50 -14.21 14.80 8.84
CA GLU A 50 -13.17 15.66 9.40
C GLU A 50 -12.22 14.82 10.26
N LEU A 51 -11.06 14.51 9.69
CA LEU A 51 -10.02 13.76 10.39
C LEU A 51 -9.43 14.63 11.51
N LEU A 52 -9.45 14.13 12.74
CA LEU A 52 -8.81 14.76 13.90
C LEU A 52 -7.28 14.91 13.71
N GLN A 53 -6.69 14.05 12.87
CA GLN A 53 -5.34 14.18 12.34
C GLN A 53 -5.35 13.91 10.83
N PRO A 54 -4.92 14.87 9.98
CA PRO A 54 -4.91 14.70 8.54
C PRO A 54 -3.79 13.78 8.04
N SER A 55 -2.82 13.44 8.89
CA SER A 55 -1.69 12.56 8.56
C SER A 55 -1.34 11.70 9.76
N PRO A 56 -1.25 10.37 9.61
CA PRO A 56 -0.59 9.51 10.59
C PRO A 56 0.90 9.71 10.42
N THR A 57 1.46 10.73 11.08
CA THR A 57 2.89 10.75 11.32
C THR A 57 3.24 11.51 12.57
N THR A 58 3.80 10.76 13.51
CA THR A 58 4.99 11.26 14.18
C THR A 58 6.07 11.49 13.11
N GLY A 59 6.25 12.76 12.73
CA GLY A 59 7.50 13.31 12.21
C GLY A 59 7.56 13.72 10.73
N PRO A 60 7.87 14.99 10.43
CA PRO A 60 8.84 15.35 9.43
C PRO A 60 10.25 15.30 10.06
N ASP A 61 10.98 14.20 9.91
CA ASP A 61 12.45 14.28 10.04
C ASP A 61 13.00 14.72 8.68
N LYS A 62 14.10 15.46 8.67
CA LYS A 62 14.85 16.05 7.53
C LYS A 62 15.14 15.13 6.32
N HIS A 63 14.69 13.87 6.37
CA HIS A 63 14.90 12.82 5.38
C HIS A 63 13.61 12.15 4.85
N HIS A 64 12.43 12.43 5.42
CA HIS A 64 11.18 11.74 5.03
C HIS A 64 10.01 12.72 4.82
N ILE A 65 9.56 12.85 3.57
CA ILE A 65 8.51 13.79 3.12
C ILE A 65 7.09 13.17 3.23
N SER A 66 6.98 11.89 3.57
CA SER A 66 5.72 11.12 3.49
C SER A 66 5.49 10.24 4.71
N PRO A 67 4.22 9.96 5.08
CA PRO A 67 3.91 9.12 6.22
C PRO A 67 4.42 7.69 6.05
N ILE A 68 5.17 7.22 7.06
CA ILE A 68 5.81 5.90 7.09
C ILE A 68 4.94 4.83 7.76
N GLU A 69 3.82 5.24 8.36
CA GLU A 69 2.89 4.35 9.03
C GLU A 69 1.63 4.14 8.18
N PRO A 70 1.01 2.94 8.21
CA PRO A 70 -0.28 2.69 7.57
C PRO A 70 -1.36 3.62 8.10
N ALA A 71 -2.04 4.30 7.18
CA ALA A 71 -3.11 5.22 7.54
C ALA A 71 -4.32 4.48 8.07
N ARG A 72 -5.00 5.09 9.04
CA ARG A 72 -6.27 4.61 9.58
C ARG A 72 -7.11 5.78 10.06
N TRP A 73 -8.41 5.70 9.80
CA TRP A 73 -9.42 6.55 10.42
C TRP A 73 -10.66 5.74 10.77
N ASP A 74 -11.37 6.21 11.78
CA ASP A 74 -12.58 5.59 12.31
C ASP A 74 -13.58 6.72 12.63
N THR A 75 -14.88 6.49 12.39
CA THR A 75 -15.96 7.42 12.77
C THR A 75 -16.79 6.85 13.92
N PRO A 76 -17.47 7.72 14.70
CA PRO A 76 -18.39 7.27 15.75
C PRO A 76 -19.54 6.40 15.22
N ASP A 77 -19.90 6.56 13.96
CA ASP A 77 -20.98 5.84 13.29
C ASP A 77 -20.59 4.41 12.86
N GLY A 78 -19.33 4.02 13.11
CA GLY A 78 -18.82 2.68 12.80
C GLY A 78 -18.29 2.54 11.37
N LEU A 79 -18.05 3.64 10.66
CA LEU A 79 -17.30 3.65 9.41
C LEU A 79 -15.80 3.68 9.74
N SER A 80 -15.02 2.83 9.10
CA SER A 80 -13.57 2.80 9.27
C SER A 80 -12.89 2.61 7.94
N CYS A 81 -11.70 3.18 7.77
CA CYS A 81 -10.84 2.87 6.64
C CYS A 81 -9.39 2.79 7.11
N TRP A 82 -8.67 1.78 6.66
CA TRP A 82 -7.28 1.58 7.03
C TRP A 82 -6.46 0.92 5.93
N VAL A 83 -5.14 1.07 6.06
CA VAL A 83 -4.15 0.41 5.22
C VAL A 83 -3.57 -0.79 5.97
N GLU A 84 -3.58 -1.95 5.34
CA GLU A 84 -2.86 -3.14 5.82
C GLU A 84 -1.65 -3.45 4.97
N SER A 85 -0.62 -4.00 5.60
CA SER A 85 0.63 -4.31 4.94
C SER A 85 0.90 -5.82 4.96
N HIS A 86 0.98 -6.42 3.77
CA HIS A 86 1.05 -7.86 3.58
C HIS A 86 2.29 -8.25 2.79
N VAL A 87 3.08 -9.20 3.30
CA VAL A 87 4.19 -9.80 2.53
C VAL A 87 3.63 -10.88 1.62
N VAL A 88 3.92 -10.79 0.33
CA VAL A 88 3.44 -11.71 -0.68
C VAL A 88 4.48 -12.78 -0.97
N GLU A 89 4.09 -14.02 -0.71
CA GLU A 89 4.84 -15.21 -1.12
C GLU A 89 4.22 -15.78 -2.40
N PRO A 90 4.94 -15.76 -3.54
CA PRO A 90 4.40 -16.33 -4.76
C PRO A 90 4.32 -17.85 -4.63
N SER A 91 3.12 -18.40 -4.80
CA SER A 91 2.89 -19.84 -4.80
C SER A 91 3.46 -20.55 -6.03
N ARG A 92 3.59 -19.82 -7.14
CA ARG A 92 4.26 -20.24 -8.37
C ARG A 92 4.96 -19.06 -9.03
N VAL A 93 6.24 -19.21 -9.32
CA VAL A 93 6.98 -18.30 -10.19
C VAL A 93 6.90 -18.88 -11.59
N VAL A 94 6.06 -18.31 -12.45
CA VAL A 94 6.10 -18.66 -13.87
C VAL A 94 7.38 -18.06 -14.44
N SER A 95 8.37 -18.89 -14.75
CA SER A 95 9.51 -18.50 -15.56
C SER A 95 8.97 -18.07 -16.93
N GLY A 96 8.66 -16.78 -17.09
CA GLY A 96 8.25 -16.23 -18.37
C GLY A 96 9.26 -16.64 -19.43
N ASN A 97 8.77 -17.04 -20.61
CA ASN A 97 9.57 -17.44 -21.77
C ASN A 97 10.58 -16.35 -22.12
N LEU A 98 11.74 -16.37 -21.47
CA LEU A 98 12.97 -15.77 -21.94
C LEU A 98 13.46 -16.64 -23.10
N GLU A 99 12.75 -16.60 -24.22
CA GLU A 99 13.40 -16.84 -25.50
C GLU A 99 14.42 -15.73 -25.67
N ILE A 100 15.61 -16.00 -25.17
CA ILE A 100 16.84 -15.29 -25.49
C ILE A 100 16.92 -15.38 -27.02
N ARG A 101 16.47 -14.33 -27.71
CA ARG A 101 16.76 -14.14 -29.13
C ARG A 101 18.28 -14.07 -29.25
N ARG A 102 18.91 -15.21 -29.53
CA ARG A 102 20.30 -15.25 -29.94
C ARG A 102 20.42 -14.38 -31.19
N PRO A 103 21.33 -13.39 -31.24
CA PRO A 103 21.65 -12.77 -32.52
C PRO A 103 22.21 -13.87 -33.42
N MET A 104 21.59 -14.03 -34.60
CA MET A 104 22.12 -14.87 -35.67
C MET A 104 23.51 -14.37 -36.05
N ALA A 105 24.46 -15.30 -36.15
CA ALA A 105 25.83 -15.08 -36.58
C ALA A 105 25.91 -14.65 -38.06
#